data_AF-A0A524EVT6-F1
#
_entry.id   AF-A0A524EVT6-F1
#
_cell.length_a   1.000
_cell.length_b   1.000
_cell.length_c   1.000
_cell.angle_alpha   90.00
_cell.angle_beta   90.00
_cell.angle_gamma   90.00
#
_symmetry.space_group_name_H-M   'P 1'
#
loop_
_entity.id
_entity.type
_entity.pdbx_description
1 polymer ?
#
loop_
_entity_poly.entity_id
_entity_poly.type
_entity_poly.pdbx_seq_one_letter_code
_entity_poly.pdbx_strand_id
1 'polypeptide(L)'
;MVEEAKKIQIFVFVPLSACGCNFTKFMDRMYAEFIPYNDFLDVQVKDIQGIEANSFLLFNNSVVVPNPPNRDKPLIFTSYLELRKFLKEIF
;
A
#
# COMPACT_ATOMS: atom_id res chain seq x y z
N MET A 1 -18.25 0.55 -23.74
CA MET A 1 -17.94 1.40 -22.58
C MET A 1 -17.48 0.45 -21.50
N VAL A 2 -16.17 0.26 -21.35
CA VAL A 2 -15.64 -0.66 -20.34
C VAL A 2 -15.74 0.11 -19.03
N GLU A 3 -16.66 -0.28 -18.16
CA GLU A 3 -16.60 0.12 -16.75
C GLU A 3 -15.28 -0.42 -16.22
N GLU A 4 -14.24 0.42 -16.25
CA GLU A 4 -12.98 0.12 -15.57
C GLU A 4 -13.35 -0.10 -14.11
N ALA A 5 -13.32 -1.37 -13.68
CA ALA A 5 -13.49 -1.72 -12.29
C ALA A 5 -12.54 -0.81 -11.49
N LYS A 6 -13.09 0.09 -10.68
CA LYS A 6 -12.31 1.06 -9.90
C LYS A 6 -11.39 0.27 -8.97
N LYS A 7 -10.16 0.05 -9.39
CA LYS A 7 -9.14 -0.60 -8.58
C LYS A 7 -8.87 0.28 -7.36
N ILE A 8 -8.70 -0.35 -6.20
CA ILE A 8 -8.30 0.34 -4.98
C ILE A 8 -6.83 0.69 -5.10
N GLN A 9 -6.53 1.98 -5.08
CA GLN A 9 -5.17 2.46 -5.14
C GLN A 9 -4.46 2.21 -3.81
N ILE A 10 -3.26 1.64 -3.86
CA ILE A 10 -2.43 1.34 -2.70
C ILE A 10 -1.02 1.87 -2.97
N PHE A 11 -0.50 2.68 -2.06
CA PHE A 11 0.86 3.21 -2.11
C PHE A 11 1.73 2.51 -1.06
N VAL A 12 2.78 1.82 -1.51
CA VAL A 12 3.75 1.18 -0.62
C VAL A 12 4.97 2.08 -0.53
N PHE A 13 5.16 2.73 0.62
CA PHE A 13 6.30 3.60 0.88
C PHE A 13 7.42 2.82 1.53
N VAL A 14 8.56 2.75 0.84
CA VAL A 14 9.79 2.11 1.30
C VAL A 14 11.01 2.97 0.91
N PRO A 15 12.13 2.89 1.63
CA PRO A 15 13.34 3.61 1.25
C PRO A 15 13.96 2.97 0.01
N LEU A 16 13.68 3.55 -1.17
CA LEU A 16 14.26 3.09 -2.43
C LEU A 16 15.78 3.34 -2.48
N SER A 17 16.23 4.33 -1.71
CA SER A 17 17.64 4.70 -1.57
C SER A 17 18.44 3.76 -0.64
N ALA A 18 17.77 2.89 0.13
CA ALA A 18 18.45 1.93 1.01
C ALA A 18 18.89 0.68 0.24
N CYS A 19 19.84 -0.09 0.79
CA CYS A 19 20.26 -1.35 0.17
C CYS A 19 19.08 -2.35 0.12
N GLY A 20 18.79 -2.89 -1.07
CA GLY A 20 17.63 -3.75 -1.38
C GLY A 20 17.28 -4.80 -0.33
N CYS A 21 18.30 -5.42 0.26
CA CYS A 21 18.17 -6.58 1.13
C CYS A 21 17.25 -6.37 2.37
N ASN A 22 17.16 -5.15 2.90
CA ASN A 22 16.40 -4.91 4.14
C ASN A 22 14.89 -4.74 3.91
N PHE A 23 14.47 -4.26 2.74
CA PHE A 23 13.05 -4.05 2.45
C PHE A 23 12.46 -5.08 1.49
N THR A 24 13.27 -5.90 0.80
CA THR A 24 12.76 -7.04 0.02
C THR A 24 11.86 -7.94 0.88
N LYS A 25 12.27 -8.26 2.11
CA LYS A 25 11.44 -9.06 3.05
C LYS A 25 10.11 -8.39 3.42
N PHE A 26 10.07 -7.06 3.47
CA PHE A 26 8.84 -6.31 3.75
C PHE A 26 7.92 -6.32 2.52
N MET A 27 8.50 -6.02 1.35
CA MET A 27 7.81 -6.06 0.06
C MET A 27 7.23 -7.45 -0.21
N ASP A 28 8.01 -8.52 -0.08
CA ASP A 28 7.54 -9.90 -0.28
C ASP A 28 6.31 -10.23 0.58
N ARG A 29 6.32 -9.82 1.86
CA ARG A 29 5.19 -10.04 2.77
C ARG A 29 3.97 -9.21 2.37
N MET A 30 4.15 -7.96 1.98
CA MET A 30 3.04 -7.10 1.55
C MET A 30 2.45 -7.60 0.23
N TYR A 31 3.30 -7.92 -0.75
CA TYR A 31 2.88 -8.49 -2.03
C TYR A 31 2.15 -9.82 -1.87
N ALA A 32 2.58 -10.69 -0.94
CA ALA A 32 1.85 -11.93 -0.66
C ALA A 32 0.39 -11.70 -0.26
N GLU A 33 0.09 -10.60 0.46
CA GLU A 33 -1.28 -10.23 0.81
C GLU A 33 -2.03 -9.55 -0.34
N PHE A 34 -1.33 -8.89 -1.27
CA PHE A 34 -1.93 -8.25 -2.45
C PHE A 34 -2.24 -9.22 -3.59
N ILE A 35 -1.43 -10.25 -3.79
CA ILE A 35 -1.59 -11.27 -4.86
C ILE A 35 -3.03 -11.75 -5.02
N PRO A 36 -3.76 -12.18 -3.95
CA PRO A 36 -5.14 -12.66 -4.11
C PRO A 36 -6.13 -11.61 -4.61
N TYR A 37 -5.77 -10.32 -4.53
CA TYR A 37 -6.64 -9.19 -4.89
C TYR A 37 -6.05 -8.35 -6.03
N ASN A 38 -5.01 -8.83 -6.73
CA ASN A 38 -4.25 -8.05 -7.71
C ASN A 38 -5.11 -7.51 -8.87
N ASP A 39 -6.20 -8.21 -9.23
CA ASP A 39 -7.16 -7.74 -10.23
C ASP A 39 -7.97 -6.52 -9.77
N PHE A 40 -8.09 -6.32 -8.46
CA PHE A 40 -8.86 -5.23 -7.84
C PHE A 40 -7.99 -4.15 -7.20
N LEU A 41 -6.67 -4.34 -7.15
CA LEU A 41 -5.72 -3.41 -6.53
C LEU A 41 -4.84 -2.74 -7.58
N ASP A 42 -4.55 -1.45 -7.39
CA ASP A 42 -3.50 -0.74 -8.10
C ASP A 42 -2.38 -0.40 -7.11
N VAL A 43 -1.36 -1.25 -7.05
CA VAL A 43 -0.26 -1.14 -6.09
C VAL A 43 0.91 -0.37 -6.71
N GLN A 44 1.23 0.79 -6.16
CA GLN A 44 2.38 1.60 -6.57
C GLN A 44 3.39 1.68 -5.44
N VAL A 45 4.66 1.41 -5.74
CA VAL A 45 5.76 1.54 -4.78
C VAL A 45 6.37 2.94 -4.90
N LYS A 46 6.51 3.63 -3.77
CA LYS A 46 7.00 5.01 -3.69
C LYS A 46 8.15 5.12 -2.69
N ASP A 47 9.01 6.12 -2.89
CA ASP A 47 10.08 6.40 -1.93
C ASP A 47 9.51 7.03 -0.67
N ILE A 48 9.86 6.47 0.49
CA ILE A 48 9.54 7.07 1.78
C ILE A 48 10.25 8.40 2.04
N GLN A 49 11.33 8.69 1.33
CA GLN A 49 12.02 9.98 1.38
C GLN A 49 11.43 11.00 0.38
N GLY A 50 10.42 10.60 -0.39
CA GLY A 50 9.75 11.46 -1.37
C GLY A 50 8.79 12.48 -0.73
N ILE A 51 8.45 13.52 -1.50
CA ILE A 51 7.54 14.60 -1.08
C ILE A 51 6.17 14.04 -0.67
N GLU A 52 5.69 13.01 -1.37
CA GLU A 52 4.40 12.37 -1.09
C GLU A 52 4.39 11.67 0.28
N ALA A 53 5.49 11.03 0.68
CA ALA A 53 5.59 10.41 1.99
C ALA A 53 5.55 11.44 3.12
N ASN A 54 6.13 12.62 2.88
CA ASN A 54 6.08 13.74 3.81
C ASN A 54 4.65 14.31 3.95
N SER A 55 3.86 14.34 2.88
CA SER A 55 2.43 14.71 2.94
C SER A 55 1.61 13.78 3.83
N PHE A 56 2.02 12.51 3.96
CA PHE A 56 1.40 11.52 4.85
C PHE A 56 2.12 11.37 6.20
N LEU A 57 3.14 12.19 6.49
CA LEU A 57 3.97 12.13 7.71
C LEU A 57 4.54 10.73 7.99
N LEU A 58 5.00 10.04 6.93
CA LEU A 58 5.54 8.68 7.02
C LEU A 58 7.04 8.73 7.34
N PHE A 59 7.44 8.04 8.42
CA PHE A 59 8.84 7.94 8.85
C PHE A 59 9.41 6.52 8.73
N ASN A 60 8.56 5.51 8.52
CA ASN A 60 8.90 4.09 8.44
C ASN A 60 8.09 3.41 7.33
N ASN A 61 8.57 2.26 6.84
CA ASN A 61 7.92 1.47 5.79
C ASN A 61 6.41 1.35 6.07
N SER A 62 5.59 1.87 5.16
CA SER A 62 4.16 2.01 5.37
C SER A 62 3.40 1.81 4.07
N VAL A 63 2.17 1.34 4.18
CA VAL A 63 1.24 1.20 3.09
C VAL A 63 0.12 2.20 3.29
N VAL A 64 -0.14 3.04 2.30
CA VAL A 64 -1.19 4.06 2.33
C VAL A 64 -2.25 3.71 1.33
N VAL A 65 -3.50 3.72 1.77
CA VAL A 65 -4.67 3.64 0.91
C VAL A 65 -5.28 5.04 0.88
N PRO A 66 -5.00 5.87 -0.14
CA PRO A 66 -5.43 7.26 -0.19
C PRO A 66 -6.94 7.41 -0.21
N ASN A 67 -7.63 6.52 -0.92
CA ASN A 67 -9.09 6.53 -1.11
C ASN A 67 -9.65 5.14 -0.78
N PRO A 68 -9.79 4.78 0.51
CA PRO A 68 -10.34 3.49 0.89
C PRO A 68 -11.84 3.46 0.62
N PRO A 69 -12.41 2.32 0.18
CA PRO A 69 -13.85 2.19 0.07
C PRO A 69 -14.51 2.40 1.45
N ASN A 70 -15.63 3.13 1.46
CA ASN A 70 -16.40 3.46 2.66
C ASN A 70 -15.66 4.33 3.71
N ARG A 71 -14.63 5.09 3.31
CA ARG A 71 -13.85 5.98 4.18
C ARG A 71 -13.51 7.30 3.48
N ASP A 72 -13.71 8.43 4.15
CA ASP A 72 -13.32 9.76 3.65
C ASP A 72 -11.86 10.14 3.94
N LYS A 73 -11.11 9.30 4.67
CA LYS A 73 -9.73 9.57 5.08
C LYS A 73 -8.78 8.48 4.59
N PRO A 74 -7.53 8.84 4.24
CA PRO A 74 -6.52 7.87 3.88
C PRO A 74 -6.23 6.95 5.06
N LEU A 75 -6.07 5.66 4.79
CA LEU A 75 -5.65 4.66 5.78
C LEU A 75 -4.16 4.40 5.63
N ILE A 76 -3.46 4.34 6.76
CA ILE A 76 -2.02 4.10 6.81
C ILE A 76 -1.80 2.82 7.61
N PHE A 77 -1.10 1.87 7.02
CA PHE A 77 -0.78 0.57 7.61
C PHE A 77 0.73 0.43 7.71
N THR A 78 1.23 0.27 8.93
CA THR A 78 2.65 -0.06 9.19
C THR A 78 2.85 -1.56 9.37
N SER A 79 1.76 -2.30 9.57
CA SER A 79 1.73 -3.74 9.80
C SER A 79 0.96 -4.48 8.70
N TYR A 80 1.57 -5.54 8.16
CA TYR A 80 0.92 -6.42 7.19
C TYR A 80 -0.34 -7.10 7.75
N LEU A 81 -0.43 -7.31 9.07
CA LEU A 81 -1.60 -7.91 9.71
C LEU A 81 -2.83 -6.98 9.64
N GLU A 82 -2.63 -5.67 9.78
CA GLU A 82 -3.73 -4.70 9.69
C GLU A 82 -4.19 -4.54 8.25
N LEU A 83 -3.24 -4.46 7.32
CA LEU A 83 -3.53 -4.46 5.89
C LEU A 83 -4.32 -5.71 5.48
N ARG A 84 -3.89 -6.90 5.94
CA ARG A 84 -4.59 -8.16 5.67
C ARG A 84 -6.03 -8.15 6.16
N LYS A 85 -6.27 -7.65 7.38
CA LYS A 85 -7.63 -7.53 7.92
C LYS A 85 -8.48 -6.63 7.03
N PHE A 86 -7.95 -5.46 6.68
CA PHE A 86 -8.62 -4.50 5.81
C PHE A 86 -8.96 -5.10 4.42
N LEU A 87 -8.02 -5.79 3.78
CA LEU A 87 -8.26 -6.43 2.48
C LEU A 87 -9.36 -7.49 2.56
N LYS A 88 -9.39 -8.29 3.64
CA LYS A 88 -10.44 -9.29 3.90
C LYS A 88 -11.80 -8.69 4.28
N GLU A 89 -11.83 -7.47 4.79
CA GLU A 89 -13.09 -6.77 5.08
C GLU A 89 -13.73 -6.19 3.81
N ILE A 90 -12.92 -5.93 2.78
CA ILE A 90 -13.37 -5.34 1.52
C ILE A 90 -13.70 -6.40 0.47
N PHE A 91 -12.95 -7.50 0.44
CA PHE A 91 -13.06 -8.59 -0.53
C PHE A 91 -13.33 -9.92 0.17
#